data_AF-A0A5C2S304-F1
#
_entry.id   AF-A0A5C2S304-F1
#
_cell.length_a   1.000
_cell.length_b   1.000
_cell.length_c   1.000
_cell.angle_alpha   90.00
_cell.angle_beta   90.00
_cell.angle_gamma   90.00
#
_symmetry.space_group_name_H-M   'P 1'
#
loop_
_entity.id
_entity.type
_entity.pdbx_description
1 polymer ?
#
loop_
_entity_poly.entity_id
_entity_poly.type
_entity_poly.pdbx_seq_one_letter_code
_entity_poly.pdbx_strand_id
1 'polypeptide(L)'
;LREFELDAGEWEVAEQLRDALEILKHATLFFSRHDATVASVLPVMEYIKKTFSEPDEKYNTAIRIAFKFALKTLLRYYNLTDMSSTYRIAMILHPKYKTTYFK
;
A
#
# COMPACT_ATOMS: atom_id res chain seq x y z
N LEU A 1 8.40 33.34 -11.33
CA LEU A 1 7.20 32.48 -11.56
C LEU A 1 7.45 31.46 -12.66
N ARG A 2 7.87 31.87 -13.88
CA ARG A 2 8.19 30.92 -14.98
C ARG A 2 9.35 29.94 -14.72
N GLU A 3 10.30 30.27 -13.82
CA GLU A 3 11.40 29.37 -13.45
C GLU A 3 10.95 28.14 -12.64
N PHE A 4 9.72 28.13 -12.12
CA PHE A 4 9.16 27.01 -11.36
C PHE A 4 8.00 26.32 -12.12
N GLU A 5 7.77 26.68 -13.38
CA GLU A 5 6.78 26.00 -14.21
C GLU A 5 7.35 24.65 -14.63
N LEU A 6 6.61 23.58 -14.33
CA LEU A 6 6.97 22.24 -14.76
C LEU A 6 6.87 22.16 -16.29
N ASP A 7 7.85 21.50 -16.89
CA ASP A 7 7.76 21.16 -18.32
C ASP A 7 6.74 20.04 -18.58
N ALA A 8 6.44 19.79 -19.84
CA ALA A 8 5.43 18.79 -20.22
C ALA A 8 5.77 17.37 -19.73
N GLY A 9 7.05 17.00 -19.69
CA GLY A 9 7.50 15.70 -19.19
C GLY A 9 7.45 15.60 -17.67
N GLU A 10 7.77 16.69 -16.97
CA GLU A 10 7.61 16.76 -15.51
C GLU A 10 6.14 16.69 -15.10
N TRP A 11 5.23 17.32 -15.85
CA TRP A 11 3.78 17.16 -15.67
C TRP A 11 3.34 15.71 -15.88
N GLU A 12 3.84 15.04 -16.91
CA GLU A 12 3.53 13.63 -17.16
C GLU A 12 3.98 12.74 -15.98
N VAL A 13 5.18 12.95 -15.45
CA VAL A 13 5.67 12.23 -14.27
C VAL A 13 4.81 12.54 -13.03
N ALA A 14 4.35 13.79 -12.86
CA ALA A 14 3.46 14.16 -11.77
C ALA A 14 2.09 13.48 -11.86
N GLU A 15 1.53 13.36 -13.07
CA GLU A 15 0.29 12.61 -13.31
C GLU A 15 0.46 11.13 -13.03
N GLN A 16 1.55 10.53 -13.53
CA GLN A 16 1.90 9.15 -13.23
C GLN A 16 2.08 8.92 -11.73
N LEU A 17 2.68 9.86 -11.00
CA LEU A 17 2.84 9.80 -9.55
C LEU A 17 1.49 9.89 -8.83
N ARG A 18 0.59 10.78 -9.26
CA ARG A 18 -0.78 10.87 -8.72
C ARG A 18 -1.49 9.53 -8.85
N ASP A 19 -1.44 8.92 -10.04
CA ASP A 19 -2.10 7.65 -10.31
C ASP A 19 -1.45 6.51 -9.51
N ALA A 20 -0.12 6.53 -9.39
CA ALA A 20 0.63 5.60 -8.56
C ALA A 20 0.24 5.66 -7.08
N LEU A 21 -0.08 6.84 -6.55
CA LEU A 21 -0.49 7.06 -5.17
C LEU A 21 -1.96 6.73 -4.90
N GLU A 22 -2.78 6.54 -5.95
CA GLU A 22 -4.22 6.32 -5.82
C GLU A 22 -4.55 5.07 -4.99
N ILE A 23 -3.77 4.00 -5.15
CA ILE A 23 -3.92 2.77 -4.35
C ILE A 23 -3.71 3.02 -2.85
N LEU A 24 -2.74 3.86 -2.48
CA LEU A 24 -2.50 4.22 -1.08
C LEU A 24 -3.64 5.08 -0.55
N LYS A 25 -4.14 6.03 -1.35
CA LYS A 25 -5.32 6.82 -1.01
C LYS A 25 -6.55 5.93 -0.78
N HIS A 26 -6.81 4.95 -1.66
CA HIS A 26 -7.90 4.00 -1.50
C HIS A 26 -7.77 3.17 -0.21
N ALA A 27 -6.57 2.69 0.10
CA ALA A 27 -6.30 1.99 1.35
C ALA A 27 -6.56 2.87 2.57
N THR A 28 -6.05 4.11 2.58
CA THR A 28 -6.29 5.06 3.68
C THR A 28 -7.78 5.37 3.83
N LEU A 29 -8.49 5.66 2.74
CA LEU A 29 -9.93 5.92 2.79
C LEU A 29 -10.73 4.71 3.27
N PHE A 30 -10.30 3.49 2.93
CA PHE A 30 -10.91 2.27 3.45
C PHE A 30 -10.72 2.17 4.98
N PHE A 31 -9.51 2.35 5.50
CA PHE A 31 -9.26 2.29 6.95
C PHE A 31 -9.85 3.45 7.75
N SER A 32 -10.17 4.57 7.10
CA SER A 32 -10.89 5.68 7.73
C SER A 32 -12.38 5.40 7.93
N ARG A 33 -12.92 4.30 7.40
CA ARG A 33 -14.32 3.92 7.61
C ARG A 33 -14.51 3.26 8.96
N HIS A 34 -15.75 3.33 9.47
CA HIS A 34 -16.12 2.76 10.76
C HIS A 34 -16.20 1.22 10.76
N ASP A 35 -16.34 0.60 9.60
CA ASP A 35 -16.46 -0.85 9.41
C ASP A 35 -15.12 -1.55 9.11
N ALA A 36 -14.04 -0.78 8.93
CA ALA A 36 -12.72 -1.34 8.71
C ALA A 36 -12.20 -2.03 9.97
N THR A 37 -11.90 -3.32 9.87
CA THR A 37 -11.38 -4.11 10.99
C THR A 37 -9.86 -4.23 10.91
N VAL A 38 -9.23 -4.51 12.05
CA VAL A 38 -7.79 -4.80 12.12
C VAL A 38 -7.42 -5.99 11.22
N ALA A 39 -8.30 -6.98 11.06
CA ALA A 39 -8.09 -8.12 10.17
C ALA A 39 -8.11 -7.74 8.68
N SER A 40 -8.75 -6.61 8.32
CA SER A 40 -8.78 -6.10 6.95
C SER A 40 -7.42 -5.58 6.47
N VAL A 41 -6.43 -5.43 7.37
CA VAL A 41 -5.04 -5.10 7.01
C VAL A 41 -4.42 -6.19 6.13
N LEU A 42 -4.71 -7.47 6.37
CA LEU A 42 -4.16 -8.56 5.56
C LEU A 42 -4.53 -8.45 4.07
N PRO A 43 -5.83 -8.44 3.67
CA PRO A 43 -6.18 -8.36 2.26
C PRO A 43 -5.72 -7.05 1.60
N VAL A 44 -5.72 -5.92 2.33
CA VAL A 44 -5.24 -4.64 1.78
C VAL A 44 -3.72 -4.66 1.57
N MET A 45 -2.95 -5.20 2.52
CA MET A 45 -1.51 -5.33 2.38
C MET A 45 -1.12 -6.29 1.25
N GLU A 46 -1.81 -7.42 1.11
CA GLU A 46 -1.60 -8.35 -0.02
C GLU A 46 -1.88 -7.68 -1.37
N TYR A 47 -2.93 -6.86 -1.46
CA TYR A 47 -3.24 -6.09 -2.65
C TYR A 47 -2.13 -5.07 -2.97
N ILE A 48 -1.71 -4.26 -2.00
CA ILE A 48 -0.63 -3.28 -2.19
C ILE A 48 0.68 -3.97 -2.57
N LYS A 49 1.01 -5.07 -1.90
CA LYS A 49 2.23 -5.86 -2.17
C LYS A 49 2.26 -6.35 -3.60
N LYS A 50 1.16 -6.93 -4.09
CA LYS A 50 1.04 -7.39 -5.48
C LYS A 50 1.25 -6.24 -6.47
N THR A 51 0.63 -5.09 -6.23
CA THR A 51 0.76 -3.93 -7.12
C THR A 51 2.17 -3.33 -7.11
N PHE A 52 2.84 -3.29 -5.95
CA PHE A 52 4.15 -2.65 -5.82
C PHE A 52 5.33 -3.57 -6.18
N SER A 53 5.16 -4.89 -6.12
CA SER A 53 6.19 -5.84 -6.52
C SER A 53 6.42 -5.83 -8.03
N GLU A 54 5.33 -5.68 -8.79
CA GLU A 54 5.31 -5.68 -10.25
C GLU A 54 4.58 -4.42 -10.75
N PRO A 55 5.20 -3.23 -10.61
CA PRO A 55 4.57 -2.00 -11.03
C PRO A 55 4.46 -1.93 -12.55
N ASP A 56 3.30 -1.46 -13.03
CA ASP A 56 2.95 -1.31 -14.44
C ASP A 56 4.07 -0.61 -15.23
N GLU A 57 4.39 -1.15 -16.41
CA GLU A 57 5.44 -0.65 -17.28
C GLU A 57 5.14 0.74 -17.85
N LYS A 58 3.87 1.18 -17.80
CA LYS A 58 3.47 2.53 -18.18
C LYS A 58 4.09 3.62 -17.30
N TYR A 59 4.50 3.28 -16.07
CA TYR A 59 5.09 4.25 -15.15
C TYR A 59 6.58 4.48 -15.45
N ASN A 60 7.01 5.71 -15.26
CA ASN A 60 8.42 6.10 -15.33
C ASN A 60 9.27 5.20 -14.40
N THR A 61 10.48 4.87 -14.84
CA THR A 61 11.46 4.07 -14.09
C THR A 61 11.66 4.58 -12.66
N ALA A 62 11.70 5.89 -12.43
CA ALA A 62 11.84 6.47 -11.11
C ALA A 62 10.69 6.10 -10.17
N ILE A 63 9.45 6.13 -10.67
CA ILE A 63 8.24 5.75 -9.93
C ILE A 63 8.25 4.25 -9.65
N ARG A 64 8.62 3.42 -10.63
CA ARG A 64 8.75 1.96 -10.47
C ARG A 64 9.76 1.59 -9.39
N ILE A 65 10.88 2.31 -9.32
CA ILE A 65 11.88 2.15 -8.25
C ILE A 65 11.30 2.62 -6.91
N ALA A 66 10.61 3.76 -6.88
CA ALA A 66 9.97 4.28 -5.68
C ALA A 66 8.95 3.30 -5.09
N PHE A 67 8.16 2.59 -5.92
CA PHE A 67 7.26 1.54 -5.46
C PHE A 67 7.96 0.42 -4.70
N LYS A 68 9.12 -0.03 -5.17
CA LYS A 68 9.91 -1.07 -4.47
C LYS A 68 10.39 -0.58 -3.10
N PHE A 69 10.81 0.68 -2.99
CA PHE A 69 11.19 1.30 -1.72
C PHE A 69 9.98 1.48 -0.77
N ALA A 70 8.85 1.92 -1.32
CA ALA A 70 7.61 2.04 -0.56
C ALA A 70 7.15 0.68 -0.04
N LEU A 71 7.23 -0.37 -0.86
CA LEU A 71 6.90 -1.74 -0.46
C LEU A 71 7.78 -2.22 0.69
N LYS A 72 9.10 -2.02 0.61
CA LYS A 72 10.01 -2.37 1.70
C LYS A 72 9.65 -1.66 3.00
N THR A 73 9.26 -0.40 2.91
CA THR A 73 8.83 0.40 4.06
C THR A 73 7.53 -0.14 4.65
N LEU A 74 6.53 -0.40 3.81
CA LEU A 74 5.24 -0.95 4.23
C LEU A 74 5.39 -2.33 4.88
N LEU A 75 6.18 -3.22 4.29
CA LEU A 75 6.44 -4.55 4.84
C LEU A 75 7.12 -4.48 6.22
N ARG A 76 8.00 -3.49 6.45
CA ARG A 76 8.61 -3.28 7.77
C ARG A 76 7.55 -2.99 8.84
N TYR A 77 6.61 -2.08 8.56
CA TYR A 77 5.54 -1.75 9.50
C TYR A 77 4.47 -2.85 9.59
N TYR A 78 4.22 -3.55 8.50
CA TYR A 78 3.33 -4.71 8.49
C TYR A 78 3.87 -5.81 9.40
N ASN A 79 5.17 -6.11 9.36
CA ASN A 79 5.78 -7.09 10.26
C ASN A 79 5.62 -6.70 11.74
N LEU A 80 5.72 -5.41 12.07
CA LEU A 80 5.45 -4.94 13.43
C LEU A 80 3.98 -5.11 13.81
N THR A 81 3.08 -4.89 12.85
CA THR A 81 1.64 -5.12 13.02
C THR A 81 1.34 -6.59 13.23
N ASP A 82 1.94 -7.50 12.44
CA ASP A 82 1.76 -8.94 12.53
C ASP A 82 2.19 -9.52 13.90
N MET A 83 3.24 -8.93 14.48
CA MET A 83 3.74 -9.29 15.81
C MET A 83 2.91 -8.70 16.96
N SER A 84 2.00 -7.76 16.69
CA SER A 84 1.14 -7.16 17.71
C SER A 84 0.11 -8.16 18.22
N SER A 85 -0.05 -8.22 19.54
CA SER A 85 -1.08 -9.04 20.18
C SER A 85 -2.48 -8.70 19.67
N THR A 86 -2.77 -7.42 19.47
CA THR A 86 -4.06 -6.94 18.95
C THR A 86 -4.37 -7.50 17.57
N TYR A 87 -3.38 -7.48 16.66
CA TYR A 87 -3.55 -8.03 15.32
C TYR A 87 -3.71 -9.54 15.36
N ARG A 88 -2.89 -10.24 16.15
CA ARG A 88 -2.98 -11.70 16.30
C ARG A 88 -4.32 -12.17 16.85
N ILE A 89 -4.84 -11.50 17.87
CA ILE A 89 -6.17 -11.77 18.43
C ILE A 89 -7.24 -11.54 17.35
N ALA A 90 -7.18 -10.41 16.63
CA ALA A 90 -8.13 -10.12 15.55
C ALA A 90 -8.11 -11.21 14.46
N MET A 91 -6.93 -11.71 14.07
CA MET A 91 -6.77 -12.76 13.08
C MET A 91 -7.31 -14.12 13.56
N ILE A 92 -7.10 -14.48 14.83
CA ILE A 92 -7.64 -15.70 15.45
C ILE A 92 -9.17 -15.65 15.50
N LEU A 93 -9.75 -14.50 15.83
CA LEU A 93 -11.21 -14.31 15.89
C LEU A 93 -11.85 -14.23 14.50
N HIS A 94 -11.07 -13.95 13.45
CA HIS A 94 -11.60 -13.81 12.10
C HIS A 94 -12.08 -15.16 11.54
N PRO A 95 -13.34 -15.29 11.10
CA PRO A 95 -13.96 -16.58 10.77
C PRO A 95 -13.26 -17.33 9.62
N LYS A 96 -12.60 -16.60 8.70
CA LYS A 96 -11.88 -17.17 7.56
C LYS A 96 -10.45 -17.62 7.88
N TYR A 97 -9.74 -16.91 8.78
CA TYR A 97 -8.30 -17.07 8.95
C TYR A 97 -7.97 -17.94 10.17
N LYS A 98 -8.57 -17.60 11.32
CA LYS A 98 -8.42 -18.34 12.59
C LYS A 98 -6.95 -18.67 12.88
N THR A 99 -6.66 -19.92 13.22
CA THR A 99 -5.30 -20.42 13.46
C THR A 99 -4.56 -20.80 12.18
N THR A 100 -5.24 -20.89 11.04
CA THR A 100 -4.63 -21.29 9.75
C THR A 100 -3.64 -20.25 9.24
N TYR A 101 -3.84 -18.97 9.57
CA TYR A 101 -2.91 -17.91 9.17
C TYR A 101 -1.53 -18.02 9.83
N PHE A 102 -1.44 -18.62 11.03
CA PHE A 102 -0.20 -18.72 11.80
C PHE A 102 0.49 -20.08 11.68
N LYS A 103 -0.03 -20.98 10.84
CA LYS A 103 0.58 -22.28 10.53
C LYS A 103 1.51 -22.14 9.34
#